data_AF-A0A366EIH9-F1
#
_entry.id   AF-A0A366EIH9-F1
#
_cell.length_a   1.000
_cell.length_b   1.000
_cell.length_c   1.000
_cell.angle_alpha   90.00
_cell.angle_beta   90.00
_cell.angle_gamma   90.00
#
_symmetry.space_group_name_H-M   'P 1'
#
loop_
_entity.id
_entity.type
_entity.pdbx_description
1 polymer ?
#
loop_
_entity_poly.entity_id
_entity_poly.type
_entity_poly.pdbx_seq_one_letter_code
_entity_poly.pdbx_strand_id
1 'polypeptide(L)'
;MISQHDPLGALSARIRTALEVCNFIAGAAEAIEGPGGERVDGLRERMADVVAPVRPAGDWLRRADQLMSKSGPLPPDFASELESAEARAFDALAKLKTLIGEVKAPAFVDSDGIESSEDGSIPDHGALAQLGALRDRLAVADPAFDAAARVEREAEAFCAKVRADLKADRLASGLSQKDLADRIEVGQSAISKIESGRGDLSLKTVFRIARAMGLRPVLGFAPAHSAAEAPRRLPDPAAVALAGAVQEDLIRKIPEIVQEAAARVAAAD
;
A
#
# COMPACT_ATOMS: atom_id res chain seq x y z
N MET A 1 31.70 13.59 11.29
CA MET A 1 32.68 12.68 10.65
C MET A 1 31.98 12.03 9.48
N ILE A 2 32.41 12.37 8.27
CA ILE A 2 31.77 11.96 7.01
C ILE A 2 32.17 10.51 6.74
N SER A 3 31.17 9.63 6.60
CA SER A 3 31.33 8.20 6.37
C SER A 3 32.11 7.97 5.07
N GLN A 4 33.27 7.32 5.16
CA GLN A 4 33.96 6.78 4.00
C GLN A 4 33.02 5.76 3.35
N HIS A 5 32.80 5.88 2.03
CA HIS A 5 32.09 4.90 1.21
C HIS A 5 32.72 3.52 1.47
N ASP A 6 31.96 2.54 1.95
CA ASP A 6 32.34 1.13 1.92
C ASP A 6 31.90 0.55 0.56
N PRO A 7 32.80 0.51 -0.45
CA PRO A 7 32.43 0.08 -1.79
C PRO A 7 32.08 -1.40 -1.84
N LEU A 8 32.65 -2.23 -0.96
CA LEU A 8 32.37 -3.66 -0.89
C LEU A 8 31.01 -3.91 -0.24
N GLY A 9 30.68 -3.15 0.81
CA GLY A 9 29.35 -3.15 1.42
C GLY A 9 28.26 -2.72 0.43
N ALA A 10 28.49 -1.66 -0.34
CA ALA A 10 27.56 -1.20 -1.38
C ALA A 10 27.36 -2.24 -2.50
N LEU A 11 28.45 -2.89 -2.92
CA LEU A 11 28.39 -3.96 -3.93
C LEU A 11 27.64 -5.20 -3.42
N SER A 12 27.87 -5.60 -2.17
CA SER A 12 27.14 -6.70 -1.53
C SER A 12 25.65 -6.39 -1.39
N ALA A 13 25.29 -5.16 -1.03
CA ALA A 13 23.89 -4.73 -0.93
C ALA A 13 23.18 -4.84 -2.28
N ARG A 14 23.80 -4.36 -3.37
CA ARG A 14 23.28 -4.48 -4.73
C ARG A 14 22.98 -5.92 -5.13
N ILE A 15 23.95 -6.83 -4.92
CA ILE A 15 23.81 -8.25 -5.25
C ILE A 15 22.65 -8.88 -4.47
N ARG A 16 22.57 -8.63 -3.15
CA ARG A 16 21.52 -9.19 -2.29
C ARG A 16 20.14 -8.64 -2.65
N THR A 17 20.03 -7.35 -2.93
CA THR A 17 18.78 -6.70 -3.38
C THR A 17 18.27 -7.34 -4.67
N ALA A 18 19.12 -7.45 -5.69
CA ALA A 18 18.73 -8.06 -6.96
C ALA A 18 18.34 -9.55 -6.79
N LEU A 19 19.06 -10.28 -5.93
CA LEU A 19 18.77 -11.68 -5.63
C LEU A 19 17.41 -11.85 -4.93
N GLU A 20 17.06 -10.99 -3.98
CA GLU A 20 15.75 -11.02 -3.32
C GLU A 20 14.60 -10.73 -4.30
N VAL A 21 14.80 -9.78 -5.23
CA VAL A 21 13.84 -9.55 -6.32
C VAL A 21 13.68 -10.80 -7.19
N CYS A 22 14.78 -11.44 -7.58
CA CYS A 22 14.73 -12.69 -8.35
C CYS A 22 13.95 -13.80 -7.62
N ASN A 23 14.24 -14.01 -6.33
CA ASN A 23 13.59 -15.03 -5.51
C ASN A 23 12.10 -14.76 -5.35
N PHE A 24 11.70 -13.50 -5.18
CA PHE A 24 10.29 -13.12 -5.09
C PHE A 24 9.54 -13.42 -6.39
N ILE A 25 10.09 -13.05 -7.54
CA ILE A 25 9.44 -13.29 -8.84
C ILE A 25 9.30 -14.79 -9.09
N ALA A 26 10.33 -15.58 -8.80
CA ALA A 26 10.27 -17.04 -8.91
C ALA A 26 9.19 -17.64 -7.99
N GLY A 27 9.13 -17.21 -6.73
CA GLY A 27 8.12 -17.69 -5.78
C GLY A 27 6.69 -17.26 -6.13
N ALA A 28 6.51 -16.06 -6.70
CA ALA A 28 5.21 -15.59 -7.19
C ALA A 28 4.68 -16.48 -8.32
N ALA A 29 5.56 -16.94 -9.21
CA ALA A 29 5.19 -17.85 -10.27
C ALA A 29 4.81 -19.25 -9.77
N GLU A 30 5.57 -19.80 -8.82
CA GLU A 30 5.24 -21.07 -8.17
C GLU A 30 3.86 -21.02 -7.48
N ALA A 31 3.53 -19.88 -6.86
CA ALA A 31 2.21 -19.68 -6.24
C ALA A 31 1.06 -19.66 -7.27
N ILE A 32 1.31 -19.16 -8.49
CA ILE A 32 0.34 -19.16 -9.60
C ILE A 32 0.23 -20.55 -10.25
N GLU A 33 1.28 -21.37 -10.21
CA GLU A 33 1.26 -22.74 -10.71
C GLU A 33 0.56 -23.73 -9.76
N GLY A 34 0.33 -23.34 -8.51
CA GLY A 34 -0.36 -24.15 -7.49
C GLY A 34 -1.87 -24.34 -7.72
N PRO A 35 -2.51 -25.26 -6.94
CA PRO A 35 -3.94 -25.57 -7.06
C PRO A 35 -4.80 -24.34 -6.68
N GLY A 36 -5.15 -23.54 -7.69
CA GLY A 36 -5.92 -22.29 -7.53
C GLY A 36 -5.63 -21.23 -8.60
N GLY A 37 -4.48 -21.28 -9.28
CA GLY A 37 -4.07 -20.26 -10.26
C GLY A 37 -4.59 -20.44 -11.69
N GLU A 38 -5.36 -21.48 -11.98
CA GLU A 38 -5.96 -21.75 -13.30
C GLU A 38 -7.20 -20.90 -13.61
N ARG A 39 -7.54 -19.89 -12.79
CA ARG A 39 -8.76 -19.08 -12.99
C ARG A 39 -8.62 -17.95 -14.01
N VAL A 40 -7.45 -17.74 -14.60
CA VAL A 40 -7.19 -16.67 -15.58
C VAL A 40 -6.48 -17.25 -16.79
N ASP A 41 -7.16 -17.25 -17.94
CA ASP A 41 -6.64 -17.78 -19.21
C ASP A 41 -5.32 -17.09 -19.60
N GLY A 42 -4.31 -17.90 -19.93
CA GLY A 42 -3.00 -17.42 -20.38
C GLY A 42 -2.09 -16.83 -19.28
N LEU A 43 -2.53 -16.73 -18.02
CA LEU A 43 -1.70 -16.17 -16.93
C LEU A 43 -0.41 -16.96 -16.70
N ARG A 44 -0.46 -18.28 -16.82
CA ARG A 44 0.71 -19.17 -16.67
C ARG A 44 1.78 -18.90 -17.73
N GLU A 45 1.38 -18.75 -18.99
CA GLU A 45 2.28 -18.47 -20.11
C GLU A 45 2.93 -17.08 -19.96
N ARG A 46 2.12 -16.08 -19.63
CA ARG A 46 2.61 -14.71 -19.36
C ARG A 46 3.54 -14.64 -18.16
N MET A 47 3.31 -15.46 -17.13
CA MET A 47 4.21 -15.57 -15.98
C MET A 47 5.53 -16.26 -16.35
N ALA A 48 5.51 -17.24 -17.25
CA ALA A 48 6.73 -17.88 -17.75
C ALA A 48 7.65 -16.86 -18.42
N ASP A 49 7.12 -15.91 -19.20
CA ASP A 49 7.88 -14.81 -19.82
C ASP A 49 8.53 -13.87 -18.79
N VAL A 50 7.89 -13.69 -17.63
CA VAL A 50 8.43 -12.89 -16.53
C VAL A 50 9.56 -13.63 -15.80
N VAL A 51 9.43 -14.94 -15.62
CA VAL A 51 10.37 -15.75 -14.82
C VAL A 51 11.59 -16.20 -15.62
N ALA A 52 11.43 -16.46 -16.92
CA ALA A 52 12.48 -16.97 -17.80
C ALA A 52 13.82 -16.18 -17.70
N PRO A 53 13.84 -14.84 -17.77
CA PRO A 53 15.10 -14.08 -17.65
C PRO A 53 15.64 -14.03 -16.22
N VAL A 54 14.79 -14.26 -15.21
CA VAL A 54 15.11 -14.11 -13.79
C VAL A 54 15.84 -15.33 -13.24
N ARG A 55 15.50 -16.55 -13.67
CA ARG A 55 16.16 -17.79 -13.21
C ARG A 55 17.69 -17.77 -13.41
N PRO A 56 18.23 -17.54 -14.62
CA PRO A 56 19.67 -17.49 -14.83
C PRO A 56 20.33 -16.29 -14.12
N ALA A 57 19.63 -15.17 -14.00
CA ALA A 57 20.12 -14.01 -13.24
C ALA A 57 20.27 -14.32 -11.75
N GLY A 58 19.27 -14.96 -11.14
CA GLY A 58 19.31 -15.38 -9.73
C GLY A 58 20.41 -16.40 -9.45
N ASP A 59 20.62 -17.36 -10.35
CA ASP A 59 21.72 -18.33 -10.24
C ASP A 59 23.10 -17.69 -10.36
N TRP A 60 23.23 -16.65 -11.18
CA TRP A 60 24.45 -15.85 -11.24
C TRP A 60 24.66 -15.04 -9.96
N LEU A 61 23.64 -14.31 -9.49
CA LEU A 61 23.71 -13.48 -8.29
C LEU A 61 24.03 -14.28 -7.03
N ARG A 62 23.48 -15.50 -6.90
CA ARG A 62 23.80 -16.42 -5.80
C ARG A 62 25.28 -16.82 -5.80
N ARG A 63 25.87 -17.04 -6.98
CA ARG A 63 27.31 -17.32 -7.12
C ARG A 63 28.15 -16.08 -6.81
N ALA A 64 27.71 -14.90 -7.26
CA ALA A 64 28.35 -13.63 -6.97
C ALA A 64 28.39 -13.34 -5.45
N ASP A 65 27.30 -13.58 -4.73
CA ASP A 65 27.21 -13.41 -3.28
C ASP A 65 28.18 -14.35 -2.52
N GLN A 66 28.29 -15.61 -2.98
CA GLN A 66 29.26 -16.55 -2.44
C GLN A 66 30.71 -16.14 -2.71
N LEU A 67 31.00 -15.53 -3.87
CA LEU A 67 32.33 -14.99 -4.19
C LEU A 67 32.69 -13.82 -3.27
N MET A 68 31.74 -12.91 -3.04
CA MET A 68 31.91 -11.78 -2.11
C MET A 68 32.23 -12.27 -0.69
N SER A 69 31.63 -13.38 -0.25
CA SER A 69 31.90 -13.98 1.06
C SER A 69 33.29 -14.62 1.20
N LYS A 70 33.92 -15.02 0.08
CA LYS A 70 35.22 -15.73 0.06
C LYS A 70 36.44 -14.82 -0.07
N SER A 71 36.25 -13.49 -0.18
CA SER A 71 37.34 -12.49 -0.26
C SER A 71 38.40 -12.79 -1.35
N GLY A 72 37.95 -13.20 -2.54
CA GLY A 72 38.81 -13.43 -3.71
C GLY A 72 38.73 -12.31 -4.75
N PRO A 73 39.66 -12.27 -5.74
CA PRO A 73 39.58 -11.31 -6.85
C PRO A 73 38.31 -11.54 -7.68
N LEU A 74 37.63 -10.45 -8.02
CA LEU A 74 36.43 -10.50 -8.85
C LEU A 74 36.78 -10.77 -10.32
N PRO A 75 35.94 -11.52 -11.06
CA PRO A 75 36.08 -11.67 -12.50
C PRO A 75 36.09 -10.32 -13.24
N PRO A 76 36.79 -10.20 -14.38
CA PRO A 76 36.90 -8.94 -15.12
C PRO A 76 35.57 -8.46 -15.73
N ASP A 77 34.64 -9.38 -16.00
CA ASP A 77 33.29 -9.14 -16.52
C ASP A 77 32.23 -8.97 -15.42
N PHE A 78 32.63 -9.00 -14.14
CA PHE A 78 31.71 -9.02 -13.00
C PHE A 78 30.75 -7.82 -12.99
N ALA A 79 31.24 -6.62 -13.31
CA ALA A 79 30.44 -5.41 -13.31
C ALA A 79 29.34 -5.46 -14.39
N SER A 80 29.69 -5.85 -15.62
CA SER A 80 28.72 -5.98 -16.72
C SER A 80 27.70 -7.09 -16.48
N GLU A 81 28.13 -8.21 -15.88
CA GLU A 81 27.23 -9.31 -15.53
C GLU A 81 26.29 -8.92 -14.39
N LEU A 82 26.76 -8.17 -13.39
CA LEU A 82 25.91 -7.61 -12.34
C LEU A 82 24.86 -6.67 -12.91
N GLU A 83 25.25 -5.73 -13.77
CA GLU A 83 24.31 -4.81 -14.44
C GLU A 83 23.28 -5.58 -15.27
N SER A 84 23.70 -6.62 -16.00
CA SER A 84 22.78 -7.45 -16.78
C SER A 84 21.79 -8.22 -15.88
N ALA A 85 22.26 -8.78 -14.77
CA ALA A 85 21.43 -9.50 -13.82
C ALA A 85 20.43 -8.58 -13.10
N GLU A 86 20.87 -7.40 -12.67
CA GLU A 86 20.00 -6.35 -12.09
C GLU A 86 18.93 -5.92 -13.10
N ALA A 87 19.31 -5.63 -14.35
CA ALA A 87 18.37 -5.22 -15.39
C ALA A 87 17.28 -6.28 -15.62
N ARG A 88 17.64 -7.57 -15.67
CA ARG A 88 16.68 -8.67 -15.80
C ARG A 88 15.73 -8.75 -14.60
N ALA A 89 16.25 -8.60 -13.38
CA ALA A 89 15.45 -8.65 -12.16
C ALA A 89 14.42 -7.51 -12.11
N PHE A 90 14.85 -6.27 -12.37
CA PHE A 90 13.96 -5.10 -12.29
C PHE A 90 12.98 -4.99 -13.47
N ASP A 91 13.38 -5.40 -14.68
CA ASP A 91 12.47 -5.50 -15.83
C ASP A 91 11.36 -6.53 -15.57
N ALA A 92 11.72 -7.70 -15.03
CA ALA A 92 10.74 -8.72 -14.66
C ALA A 92 9.82 -8.26 -13.51
N LEU A 93 10.34 -7.51 -12.53
CA LEU A 93 9.51 -6.91 -11.47
C LEU A 93 8.50 -5.91 -12.06
N ALA A 94 8.91 -5.09 -13.03
CA ALA A 94 8.02 -4.16 -13.71
C ALA A 94 6.93 -4.90 -14.50
N LYS A 95 7.29 -5.97 -15.22
CA LYS A 95 6.32 -6.83 -15.92
C LYS A 95 5.35 -7.50 -14.97
N LEU A 96 5.82 -8.04 -13.84
CA LEU A 96 4.98 -8.63 -12.81
C LEU A 96 3.97 -7.62 -12.26
N LYS A 97 4.40 -6.37 -12.01
CA LYS A 97 3.51 -5.29 -11.58
C LYS A 97 2.40 -5.03 -12.60
N THR A 98 2.74 -5.00 -13.88
CA THR A 98 1.75 -4.84 -14.97
C THR A 98 0.76 -6.01 -14.99
N LEU A 99 1.25 -7.25 -14.90
CA LEU A 99 0.40 -8.44 -14.84
C LEU A 99 -0.57 -8.40 -13.66
N ILE A 100 -0.10 -8.04 -12.46
CA ILE A 100 -0.94 -7.91 -11.27
C ILE A 100 -1.99 -6.79 -11.45
N GLY A 101 -1.61 -5.67 -12.06
CA GLY A 101 -2.51 -4.56 -12.33
C GLY A 101 -3.66 -4.93 -13.25
N GLU A 102 -3.39 -5.71 -14.31
CA GLU A 102 -4.41 -6.19 -15.23
C GLU A 102 -5.39 -7.18 -14.59
N VAL A 103 -4.90 -8.05 -13.69
CA VAL A 103 -5.75 -8.98 -12.94
C VAL A 103 -6.61 -8.26 -11.89
N LYS A 104 -6.14 -7.12 -11.35
CA LYS A 104 -6.85 -6.33 -10.34
C LYS A 104 -7.89 -5.36 -10.91
N ALA A 105 -7.93 -5.08 -12.21
CA ALA A 105 -8.93 -4.18 -12.79
C ALA A 105 -10.29 -4.89 -12.90
N PRO A 106 -11.33 -4.51 -12.13
CA PRO A 106 -12.67 -4.95 -12.47
C PRO A 106 -13.08 -4.28 -13.79
N ALA A 107 -13.72 -5.05 -14.66
CA ALA A 107 -14.47 -4.53 -15.78
C ALA A 107 -15.66 -3.71 -15.23
N PHE A 108 -15.43 -2.43 -14.93
CA PHE A 108 -16.48 -1.56 -14.45
C PHE A 108 -17.42 -1.19 -15.61
N VAL A 109 -18.49 -1.96 -15.78
CA VAL A 109 -19.68 -1.56 -16.53
C VAL A 109 -20.90 -2.01 -15.74
N ASP A 110 -21.62 -1.07 -15.15
CA ASP A 110 -22.96 -1.33 -14.64
C ASP A 110 -24.02 -0.76 -15.60
N SER A 111 -25.15 -1.47 -15.73
CA SER A 111 -26.37 -0.99 -16.41
C SER A 111 -27.51 -0.59 -15.45
N ASP A 112 -27.15 -0.22 -14.21
CA ASP A 112 -27.83 0.79 -13.36
C ASP A 112 -26.94 1.33 -12.19
N GLY A 113 -25.63 1.07 -12.17
CA GLY A 113 -24.69 1.44 -11.12
C GLY A 113 -24.66 0.55 -9.87
N ILE A 114 -25.07 -0.72 -9.95
CA ILE A 114 -24.93 -1.68 -8.84
C ILE A 114 -24.33 -3.02 -9.30
N GLU A 115 -23.01 -3.14 -9.19
CA GLU A 115 -22.33 -4.43 -9.16
C GLU A 115 -22.60 -5.14 -7.82
N SER A 116 -23.44 -6.18 -7.87
CA SER A 116 -23.39 -7.26 -6.89
C SER A 116 -22.73 -8.47 -7.56
N SER A 117 -21.45 -8.70 -7.24
CA SER A 117 -20.77 -9.94 -7.58
C SER A 117 -20.49 -10.73 -6.31
N GLU A 118 -21.08 -11.92 -6.28
CA GLU A 118 -20.92 -12.98 -5.30
C GLU A 118 -19.46 -13.41 -5.17
N ASP A 119 -19.08 -13.70 -3.93
CA ASP A 119 -18.01 -14.63 -3.51
C ASP A 119 -16.77 -14.78 -4.43
N GLY A 120 -16.18 -13.64 -4.80
CA GLY A 120 -14.82 -13.56 -5.30
C GLY A 120 -13.82 -13.43 -4.16
N SER A 121 -13.82 -14.35 -3.18
CA SER A 121 -12.64 -14.53 -2.32
C SER A 121 -11.50 -15.04 -3.20
N ILE A 122 -10.81 -14.14 -3.90
CA ILE A 122 -9.41 -14.36 -4.23
C ILE A 122 -8.72 -14.51 -2.87
N PRO A 123 -8.11 -15.65 -2.54
CA PRO A 123 -7.42 -15.81 -1.27
C PRO A 123 -6.19 -14.87 -1.26
N ASP A 124 -6.37 -13.65 -0.77
CA ASP A 124 -5.31 -12.66 -0.56
C ASP A 124 -4.52 -12.92 0.75
N HIS A 125 -4.43 -14.19 1.15
CA HIS A 125 -3.56 -14.62 2.24
C HIS A 125 -2.10 -14.81 1.76
N GLY A 126 -1.86 -14.77 0.44
CA GLY A 126 -0.55 -14.93 -0.16
C GLY A 126 0.09 -13.63 -0.63
N ALA A 127 -0.58 -12.86 -1.50
CA ALA A 127 0.09 -11.81 -2.28
C ALA A 127 0.54 -10.59 -1.44
N LEU A 128 -0.33 -10.02 -0.60
CA LEU A 128 0.07 -8.91 0.29
C LEU A 128 1.08 -9.36 1.35
N ALA A 129 0.93 -10.58 1.89
CA ALA A 129 1.90 -11.15 2.82
C ALA A 129 3.27 -11.38 2.16
N GLN A 130 3.29 -11.82 0.90
CA GLN A 130 4.50 -11.99 0.09
C GLN A 130 5.17 -10.65 -0.21
N LEU A 131 4.40 -9.58 -0.44
CA LEU A 131 4.93 -8.22 -0.62
C LEU A 131 5.52 -7.66 0.69
N GLY A 132 4.85 -7.87 1.83
CA GLY A 132 5.38 -7.52 3.15
C GLY A 132 6.69 -8.27 3.45
N ALA A 133 6.72 -9.57 3.21
CA ALA A 133 7.91 -10.40 3.40
C ALA A 133 9.05 -10.05 2.42
N LEU A 134 8.74 -9.64 1.18
CA LEU A 134 9.74 -9.09 0.27
C LEU A 134 10.32 -7.79 0.82
N ARG A 135 9.46 -6.85 1.23
CA ARG A 135 9.88 -5.56 1.81
C ARG A 135 10.83 -5.77 2.99
N ASP A 136 10.51 -6.68 3.91
CA ASP A 136 11.35 -6.95 5.07
C ASP A 136 12.70 -7.57 4.70
N ARG A 137 12.74 -8.44 3.68
CA ARG A 137 14.00 -8.98 3.14
C ARG A 137 14.85 -7.94 2.43
N LEU A 138 14.23 -7.06 1.63
CA LEU A 138 14.91 -5.93 0.99
C LEU A 138 15.48 -4.95 2.03
N ALA A 139 14.76 -4.69 3.11
CA ALA A 139 15.26 -3.88 4.23
C ALA A 139 16.52 -4.47 4.89
N VAL A 140 16.63 -5.80 4.98
CA VAL A 140 17.84 -6.48 5.47
C VAL A 140 18.98 -6.43 4.45
N ALA A 141 18.65 -6.44 3.15
CA ALA A 141 19.64 -6.42 2.08
C ALA A 141 20.29 -5.03 1.89
N ASP A 142 19.51 -3.96 2.02
CA ASP A 142 19.94 -2.60 1.69
C ASP A 142 19.36 -1.54 2.66
N PRO A 143 20.22 -0.73 3.32
CA PRO A 143 19.79 0.34 4.22
C PRO A 143 18.81 1.36 3.63
N ALA A 144 18.88 1.63 2.32
CA ALA A 144 17.95 2.54 1.65
C ALA A 144 16.52 1.98 1.66
N PHE A 145 16.38 0.66 1.51
CA PHE A 145 15.09 -0.03 1.61
C PHE A 145 14.63 -0.13 3.07
N ASP A 146 15.52 -0.25 4.06
CA ASP A 146 15.13 -0.25 5.46
C ASP A 146 14.45 1.07 5.88
N ALA A 147 15.00 2.20 5.46
CA ALA A 147 14.39 3.51 5.74
C ALA A 147 12.98 3.61 5.16
N ALA A 148 12.78 3.23 3.90
CA ALA A 148 11.46 3.21 3.27
C ALA A 148 10.51 2.21 3.94
N ALA A 149 10.99 1.01 4.30
CA ALA A 149 10.21 0.00 4.98
C ALA A 149 9.76 0.42 6.39
N ARG A 150 10.57 1.19 7.11
CA ARG A 150 10.17 1.77 8.41
C ARG A 150 8.99 2.72 8.26
N VAL A 151 9.05 3.64 7.29
CA VAL A 151 7.95 4.58 7.01
C VAL A 151 6.67 3.82 6.69
N GLU A 152 6.75 2.78 5.85
CA GLU A 152 5.57 1.99 5.50
C GLU A 152 5.02 1.22 6.71
N ARG A 153 5.87 0.61 7.55
CA ARG A 153 5.43 -0.07 8.78
C ARG A 153 4.77 0.90 9.77
N GLU A 154 5.28 2.12 9.89
CA GLU A 154 4.66 3.17 10.71
C GLU A 154 3.29 3.56 10.16
N ALA A 155 3.16 3.69 8.84
CA ALA A 155 1.88 3.96 8.17
C ALA A 155 0.86 2.81 8.35
N GLU A 156 1.30 1.56 8.23
CA GLU A 156 0.49 0.36 8.48
C GLU A 156 0.03 0.30 9.94
N ALA A 157 0.94 0.54 10.89
CA ALA A 157 0.62 0.58 12.32
C ALA A 157 -0.38 1.69 12.65
N PHE A 158 -0.21 2.88 12.06
CA PHE A 158 -1.16 3.98 12.20
C PHE A 158 -2.54 3.59 11.65
N CYS A 159 -2.62 3.03 10.44
CA CYS A 159 -3.86 2.54 9.85
C CYS A 159 -4.52 1.47 10.73
N ALA A 160 -3.76 0.53 11.27
CA ALA A 160 -4.27 -0.52 12.15
C ALA A 160 -4.87 0.08 13.43
N LYS A 161 -4.22 1.08 14.02
CA LYS A 161 -4.76 1.81 15.18
C LYS A 161 -6.07 2.50 14.83
N VAL A 162 -6.14 3.25 13.73
CA VAL A 162 -7.38 3.92 13.30
C VAL A 162 -8.52 2.92 13.11
N ARG A 163 -8.27 1.76 12.50
CA ARG A 163 -9.28 0.70 12.35
C ARG A 163 -9.77 0.19 13.71
N ALA A 164 -8.86 -0.02 14.65
CA ALA A 164 -9.19 -0.49 16.00
C ALA A 164 -10.04 0.56 16.74
N ASP A 165 -9.68 1.84 16.65
CA ASP A 165 -10.44 2.94 17.25
C ASP A 165 -11.86 3.02 16.65
N LEU A 166 -12.00 3.00 15.31
CA LEU A 166 -13.31 3.01 14.64
C LEU A 166 -14.18 1.82 15.06
N LYS A 167 -13.59 0.63 15.18
CA LYS A 167 -14.29 -0.57 15.63
C LYS A 167 -14.76 -0.43 17.09
N ALA A 168 -13.91 0.11 17.96
CA ALA A 168 -14.23 0.34 19.36
C ALA A 168 -15.38 1.35 19.50
N ASP A 169 -15.33 2.46 18.77
CA ASP A 169 -16.36 3.49 18.76
C ASP A 169 -17.70 2.96 18.22
N ARG A 170 -17.67 2.11 17.19
CA ARG A 170 -18.87 1.45 16.66
C ARG A 170 -19.53 0.58 17.73
N LEU A 171 -18.75 -0.23 18.42
CA LEU A 171 -19.23 -1.10 19.49
C LEU A 171 -19.76 -0.29 20.68
N ALA A 172 -19.09 0.79 21.08
CA ALA A 172 -19.55 1.70 22.13
C ALA A 172 -20.86 2.41 21.75
N SER A 173 -21.09 2.64 20.46
CA SER A 173 -22.34 3.18 19.91
C SER A 173 -23.45 2.13 19.76
N GLY A 174 -23.22 0.88 20.15
CA GLY A 174 -24.18 -0.22 20.06
C GLY A 174 -24.53 -0.66 18.63
N LEU A 175 -23.71 -0.29 17.64
CA LEU A 175 -23.97 -0.60 16.23
C LEU A 175 -23.34 -1.93 15.83
N SER A 176 -24.05 -2.76 15.08
CA SER A 176 -23.45 -3.85 14.33
C SER A 176 -22.69 -3.32 13.10
N GLN A 177 -21.87 -4.17 12.47
CA GLN A 177 -21.23 -3.81 11.20
C GLN A 177 -22.27 -3.53 10.10
N LYS A 178 -23.41 -4.23 10.13
CA LYS A 178 -24.51 -4.02 9.20
C LYS A 178 -25.17 -2.66 9.42
N ASP A 179 -25.48 -2.31 10.68
CA ASP A 179 -26.11 -1.03 10.99
C ASP A 179 -25.24 0.17 10.55
N LEU A 180 -23.92 0.07 10.76
CA LEU A 180 -22.99 1.09 10.29
C LEU A 180 -22.93 1.13 8.75
N ALA A 181 -22.92 -0.03 8.10
CA ALA A 181 -22.89 -0.13 6.64
C ALA A 181 -24.13 0.51 6.01
N ASP A 182 -25.31 0.22 6.56
CA ASP A 182 -26.59 0.78 6.13
C ASP A 182 -26.60 2.31 6.28
N ARG A 183 -26.04 2.85 7.38
CA ARG A 183 -25.94 4.31 7.60
C ARG A 183 -25.05 5.05 6.61
N ILE A 184 -24.06 4.38 6.03
CA ILE A 184 -23.18 4.98 5.03
C ILE A 184 -23.44 4.45 3.63
N GLU A 185 -24.54 3.73 3.41
CA GLU A 185 -24.96 3.18 2.11
C GLU A 185 -23.87 2.33 1.43
N VAL A 186 -23.31 1.38 2.20
CA VAL A 186 -22.37 0.36 1.67
C VAL A 186 -22.77 -1.03 2.16
N GLY A 187 -22.21 -2.08 1.56
CA GLY A 187 -22.39 -3.44 2.06
C GLY A 187 -21.63 -3.71 3.38
N GLN A 188 -22.17 -4.58 4.25
CA GLN A 188 -21.51 -5.01 5.49
C GLN A 188 -20.10 -5.59 5.24
N SER A 189 -19.89 -6.23 4.09
CA SER A 189 -18.58 -6.76 3.68
C SER A 189 -17.52 -5.65 3.56
N ALA A 190 -17.89 -4.43 3.17
CA ALA A 190 -16.98 -3.30 3.10
C ALA A 190 -16.50 -2.88 4.51
N ILE A 191 -17.42 -2.77 5.47
CA ILE A 191 -17.09 -2.50 6.88
C ILE A 191 -16.20 -3.61 7.45
N SER A 192 -16.53 -4.88 7.17
CA SER A 192 -15.71 -6.01 7.60
C SER A 192 -14.29 -5.94 7.04
N LYS A 193 -14.12 -5.67 5.74
CA LYS A 193 -12.80 -5.48 5.11
C LYS A 193 -12.02 -4.34 5.75
N ILE A 194 -12.68 -3.22 6.04
CA ILE A 194 -12.07 -2.08 6.73
C ILE A 194 -11.61 -2.47 8.14
N GLU A 195 -12.47 -3.05 8.97
CA GLU A 195 -12.12 -3.40 10.35
C GLU A 195 -11.08 -4.53 10.46
N SER A 196 -10.99 -5.40 9.45
CA SER A 196 -10.08 -6.55 9.44
C SER A 196 -8.73 -6.29 8.79
N GLY A 197 -8.46 -5.08 8.29
CA GLY A 197 -7.20 -4.79 7.59
C GLY A 197 -7.21 -5.13 6.09
N ARG A 198 -8.28 -5.74 5.57
CA ARG A 198 -8.36 -6.31 4.21
C ARG A 198 -8.82 -5.34 3.11
N GLY A 199 -9.17 -4.11 3.47
CA GLY A 199 -9.51 -3.05 2.51
C GLY A 199 -8.69 -1.80 2.78
N ASP A 200 -8.49 -0.97 1.75
CA ASP A 200 -7.81 0.31 1.90
C ASP A 200 -8.63 1.26 2.78
N LEU A 201 -7.92 1.98 3.66
CA LEU A 201 -8.53 2.95 4.55
C LEU A 201 -8.28 4.37 4.02
N SER A 202 -9.20 4.87 3.20
CA SER A 202 -9.13 6.26 2.75
C SER A 202 -9.60 7.22 3.85
N LEU A 203 -9.04 8.44 3.88
CA LEU A 203 -9.52 9.49 4.79
C LEU A 203 -11.00 9.84 4.57
N LYS A 204 -11.50 9.75 3.32
CA LYS A 204 -12.92 9.94 3.01
C LYS A 204 -13.80 8.88 3.70
N THR A 205 -13.33 7.63 3.70
CA THR A 205 -14.01 6.51 4.37
C THR A 205 -14.03 6.70 5.88
N VAL A 206 -12.89 7.05 6.49
CA VAL A 206 -12.79 7.38 7.92
C VAL A 206 -13.79 8.48 8.29
N PHE A 207 -13.85 9.55 7.49
CA PHE A 207 -14.77 10.65 7.72
C PHE A 207 -16.25 10.22 7.69
N ARG A 208 -16.66 9.44 6.67
CA ARG A 208 -18.04 8.93 6.56
C ARG A 208 -18.43 8.05 7.75
N ILE A 209 -17.55 7.12 8.14
CA ILE A 209 -17.78 6.21 9.28
C ILE A 209 -17.90 7.02 10.57
N ALA A 210 -16.96 7.93 10.85
CA ALA A 210 -17.01 8.77 12.04
C ALA A 210 -18.32 9.57 12.12
N ARG A 211 -18.75 10.21 11.02
CA ARG A 211 -20.01 10.97 10.97
C ARG A 211 -21.25 10.09 11.19
N ALA A 212 -21.28 8.88 10.65
CA ALA A 212 -22.38 7.93 10.87
C ALA A 212 -22.50 7.46 12.33
N MET A 213 -21.42 7.56 13.10
CA MET A 213 -21.38 7.30 14.54
C MET A 213 -21.58 8.57 15.38
N GLY A 214 -21.85 9.73 14.76
CA GLY A 214 -22.00 11.00 15.46
C GLY A 214 -20.68 11.64 15.91
N LEU A 215 -19.55 11.15 15.40
CA LEU A 215 -18.21 11.63 15.74
C LEU A 215 -17.68 12.64 14.71
N ARG A 216 -16.66 13.40 15.11
CA ARG A 216 -15.91 14.31 14.25
C ARG A 216 -14.44 13.89 14.24
N PRO A 217 -13.88 13.46 13.11
CA PRO A 217 -12.45 13.17 13.03
C PRO A 217 -11.65 14.48 13.08
N VAL A 218 -10.53 14.47 13.82
CA VAL A 218 -9.58 15.58 13.90
C VAL A 218 -8.22 15.05 13.47
N LEU A 219 -7.64 15.65 12.43
CA LEU A 219 -6.31 15.30 11.92
C LEU A 219 -5.35 16.46 12.20
N GLY A 220 -4.20 16.16 12.80
CA GLY A 220 -3.13 17.11 13.05
C GLY A 220 -1.79 16.52 12.64
N PHE A 221 -0.85 17.39 12.25
CA PHE A 221 0.51 17.01 11.92
C PHE A 221 1.45 17.47 13.03
N ALA A 222 2.26 16.55 13.53
CA ALA A 222 3.32 16.86 14.49
C ALA A 222 4.69 16.72 13.82
N PRO A 223 5.73 17.46 14.27
CA PRO A 223 7.08 17.26 13.80
C PRO A 223 7.52 15.81 13.99
N ALA A 224 8.10 15.20 12.95
CA ALA A 224 8.40 13.75 12.90
C ALA A 224 9.37 13.27 13.99
N HIS A 225 10.20 14.15 14.55
CA HIS A 225 10.90 14.03 15.84
C HIS A 225 11.60 15.38 16.11
N SER A 226 11.48 15.95 17.31
CA SER A 226 12.60 16.69 17.88
C SER A 226 12.96 16.01 19.18
N ALA A 227 14.17 15.47 19.28
CA ALA A 227 14.76 15.13 20.57
C ALA A 227 14.56 16.32 21.51
N ALA A 228 13.90 16.06 22.64
CA ALA A 228 13.39 16.98 23.66
C ALA A 228 11.86 16.89 23.75
N GLU A 229 11.47 15.89 24.53
CA GLU A 229 10.29 15.88 25.36
C GLU A 229 9.95 17.28 25.88
N ALA A 230 8.87 17.84 25.34
CA ALA A 230 8.07 18.86 26.00
C ALA A 230 6.61 18.44 25.79
N PRO A 231 5.77 18.43 26.82
CA PRO A 231 4.35 18.13 26.63
C PRO A 231 3.75 19.22 25.75
N ARG A 232 3.53 18.94 24.46
CA ARG A 232 2.94 19.91 23.54
C ARG A 232 1.43 19.75 23.53
N ARG A 233 0.79 20.89 23.83
CA ARG A 233 -0.64 21.08 24.03
C ARG A 233 -1.44 20.56 22.83
N LEU A 234 -2.56 19.92 23.15
CA LEU A 234 -3.69 19.77 22.21
C LEU A 234 -4.01 21.12 21.55
N PRO A 235 -4.45 21.15 20.29
CA PRO A 235 -4.94 22.37 19.66
C PRO A 235 -5.99 23.01 20.58
N ASP A 236 -5.89 24.33 20.75
CA ASP A 236 -6.76 25.10 21.64
C ASP A 236 -8.23 24.71 21.36
N PRO A 237 -8.98 24.23 22.37
CA PRO A 237 -10.40 23.91 22.22
C PRO A 237 -11.20 25.07 21.59
N ALA A 238 -10.80 26.31 21.82
CA ALA A 238 -11.40 27.48 21.19
C ALA A 238 -11.12 27.56 19.68
N ALA A 239 -9.90 27.20 19.23
CA ALA A 239 -9.57 27.13 17.82
C ALA A 239 -10.30 25.97 17.11
N VAL A 240 -10.45 24.82 17.79
CA VAL A 240 -11.21 23.67 17.28
C VAL A 240 -12.71 23.97 17.19
N ALA A 241 -13.24 24.72 18.16
CA ALA A 241 -14.62 25.21 18.16
C ALA A 241 -14.86 26.26 17.07
N LEU A 242 -13.93 27.20 16.89
CA LEU A 242 -14.02 28.23 15.86
C LEU A 242 -13.97 27.62 14.46
N ALA A 243 -13.05 26.69 14.20
CA ALA A 243 -13.00 25.97 12.93
C ALA A 243 -14.27 25.12 12.69
N GLY A 244 -14.85 24.57 13.75
CA GLY A 244 -16.16 23.89 13.70
C GLY A 244 -17.29 24.84 13.30
N ALA A 245 -17.39 25.99 13.96
CA ALA A 245 -18.41 27.00 13.71
C ALA A 245 -18.31 27.59 12.30
N VAL A 246 -17.10 27.85 11.80
CA VAL A 246 -16.87 28.32 10.43
C VAL A 246 -17.29 27.27 9.40
N GLN A 247 -17.03 25.99 9.67
CA GLN A 247 -17.41 24.91 8.76
C GLN A 247 -18.93 24.66 8.76
N GLU A 248 -19.60 24.75 9.91
CA GLU A 248 -21.07 24.68 9.99
C GLU A 248 -21.74 25.88 9.29
N ASP A 249 -21.23 27.09 9.49
CA ASP A 249 -21.74 28.28 8.81
C ASP A 249 -21.56 28.19 7.28
N LEU A 250 -20.43 27.64 6.83
CA LEU A 250 -20.19 27.39 5.41
C LEU A 250 -21.17 26.35 4.86
N ILE A 251 -21.35 25.20 5.53
CA ILE A 251 -22.29 24.15 5.11
C ILE A 251 -23.72 24.68 5.06
N ARG A 252 -24.13 25.50 6.03
CA ARG A 252 -25.45 26.12 6.08
C ARG A 252 -25.69 27.08 4.91
N LYS A 253 -24.64 27.77 4.44
CA LYS A 253 -24.69 28.75 3.35
C LYS A 253 -24.54 28.15 1.95
N ILE A 254 -24.15 26.88 1.82
CA ILE A 254 -24.03 26.19 0.52
C ILE A 254 -25.31 26.34 -0.34
N PRO A 255 -26.54 26.13 0.17
CA PRO A 255 -27.75 26.26 -0.64
C PRO A 255 -27.95 27.68 -1.20
N GLU A 256 -27.66 28.72 -0.41
CA GLU A 256 -27.76 30.12 -0.83
C GLU A 256 -26.70 30.43 -1.90
N ILE A 257 -25.45 30.00 -1.69
CA ILE A 257 -24.35 30.18 -2.65
C ILE A 257 -24.67 29.50 -3.99
N VAL A 258 -25.25 28.30 -3.96
CA VAL A 258 -25.67 27.57 -5.16
C VAL A 258 -26.82 28.28 -5.88
N GLN A 259 -27.81 28.80 -5.14
CA GLN A 259 -28.89 29.58 -5.75
C GLN A 259 -28.40 30.89 -6.36
N GLU A 260 -27.47 31.58 -5.69
CA GLU A 260 -26.91 32.84 -6.18
C GLU A 260 -26.06 32.61 -7.45
N ALA A 261 -25.31 31.51 -7.50
CA ALA A 261 -24.57 31.09 -8.69
C ALA A 261 -25.52 30.72 -9.84
N ALA A 262 -26.59 29.96 -9.58
CA ALA A 262 -27.58 29.59 -10.58
C ALA A 262 -28.31 30.81 -11.17
N ALA A 263 -28.65 31.80 -10.33
CA ALA A 263 -29.29 33.04 -10.77
C ALA A 263 -28.38 33.89 -11.67
N ARG A 264 -27.06 33.91 -11.40
CA ARG A 264 -26.08 34.63 -12.25
C ARG A 264 -25.91 33.98 -13.62
N VAL A 265 -25.97 32.66 -13.71
CA VAL A 265 -25.91 31.92 -14.98
C VAL A 265 -27.18 32.18 -15.80
N ALA A 266 -28.36 32.12 -15.18
CA ALA A 266 -29.63 32.37 -15.86
C ALA A 266 -29.83 33.83 -16.32
N ALA A 267 -29.12 34.80 -15.72
CA ALA A 267 -29.14 36.20 -16.12
C ALA A 267 -28.09 36.55 -17.21
N ALA A 268 -27.24 35.59 -17.58
CA ALA A 268 -26.21 35.75 -18.62
C ALA A 268 -26.62 35.14 -19.97
N ASP A 269 -27.78 34.47 -20.03
CA ASP A 269 -28.47 33.97 -21.23
C ASP A 269 -29.59 34.95 -21.67
#